data_AF-A0A7C6L7S9-F1
#
_entry.id   AF-A0A7C6L7S9-F1
#
_cell.length_a   1.000
_cell.length_b   1.000
_cell.length_c   1.000
_cell.angle_alpha   90.00
_cell.angle_beta   90.00
_cell.angle_gamma   90.00
#
_symmetry.space_group_name_H-M   'P 1'
#
loop_
_entity.id
_entity.type
_entity.pdbx_description
1 polymer ?
#
loop_
_entity_poly.entity_id
_entity_poly.type
_entity_poly.pdbx_seq_one_letter_code
_entity_poly.pdbx_strand_id
1 'polypeptide(L)'
;MNKKKIQYCELVKKAVNDLYPIRNSKRETEAYFNRYLFADARFCKQALNDDGSLSSTDFKEREGEIKWPIAYIVRMQILNVIAGDDSFTFAYNIIGSGANSYEDFHRIMACKLKEESLNTVNHIEQVCKEYKEDYPKTNLADYLLDDANREFYNNRKNNLLKDEEWWLLAFNKAYEIFDKVRVKAYNPFKAQYMVKNIFFNDKVLESTIIGIVKNLIDNYTYELTEVQNKKLKMLYDKVDEYGDARFTKIDDTYLENMKELDLQKVNWMKATRLFNYENIYLWATHEAFNLEQRMNIIELIEKRYINEKKTHPDIFIYDLDQFFRSLRKAMSVNNVAESDEANSYIGSLNASINEKTEEIKQLKTNTNR
;
A
#
# COMPACT_ATOMS: atom_id res chain seq x y z
N MET A 1 13.00 8.69 8.69
CA MET A 1 14.43 8.31 8.57
C MET A 1 15.11 9.07 7.43
N ASN A 2 16.18 9.82 7.71
CA ASN A 2 17.00 10.45 6.67
C ASN A 2 18.03 9.43 6.15
N LYS A 3 17.78 8.85 4.96
CA LYS A 3 18.60 7.77 4.37
C LYS A 3 20.10 8.12 4.22
N LYS A 4 20.45 9.42 4.14
CA LYS A 4 21.84 9.87 3.93
C LYS A 4 22.74 9.75 5.17
N LYS A 5 22.21 9.38 6.35
CA LYS A 5 22.97 9.30 7.61
C LYS A 5 23.12 7.89 8.19
N ILE A 6 22.46 6.88 7.64
CA ILE A 6 22.44 5.52 8.20
C ILE A 6 23.28 4.60 7.31
N GLN A 7 24.40 4.10 7.85
CA GLN A 7 25.22 3.11 7.17
C GLN A 7 24.45 1.80 7.01
N TYR A 8 24.62 1.13 5.87
CA TYR A 8 23.90 -0.12 5.57
C TYR A 8 22.37 -0.01 5.70
N CYS A 9 21.79 1.13 5.30
CA CYS A 9 20.38 1.47 5.51
C CYS A 9 19.38 0.36 5.13
N GLU A 10 19.60 -0.39 4.05
CA GLU A 10 18.70 -1.47 3.65
C GLU A 10 18.80 -2.69 4.58
N LEU A 11 19.99 -3.02 5.11
CA LEU A 11 20.15 -4.08 6.11
C LEU A 11 19.51 -3.69 7.44
N VAL A 12 19.72 -2.44 7.87
CA VAL A 12 19.10 -1.89 9.10
C VAL A 12 17.58 -1.90 8.97
N LYS A 13 17.05 -1.43 7.85
CA LYS A 13 15.61 -1.43 7.56
C LYS A 13 15.03 -2.84 7.58
N LYS A 14 15.70 -3.80 6.92
CA LYS A 14 15.28 -5.21 6.94
C LYS A 14 15.26 -5.75 8.36
N ALA A 15 16.33 -5.53 9.14
CA ALA A 15 16.41 -6.05 10.50
C ALA A 15 15.33 -5.47 11.42
N VAL A 16 15.08 -4.15 11.36
CA VAL A 16 14.00 -3.54 12.11
C VAL A 16 12.64 -4.09 11.69
N ASN A 17 12.39 -4.26 10.38
CA ASN A 17 11.17 -4.87 9.86
C ASN A 17 10.97 -6.32 10.36
N ASP A 18 12.03 -7.11 10.41
CA ASP A 18 11.99 -8.50 10.91
C ASP A 18 11.73 -8.54 12.43
N LEU A 19 12.12 -7.49 13.17
CA LEU A 19 11.92 -7.40 14.61
C LEU A 19 10.48 -6.99 15.00
N TYR A 20 9.77 -6.19 14.19
CA TYR A 20 8.38 -5.77 14.46
C TYR A 20 7.46 -6.91 14.95
N PRO A 21 7.36 -8.06 14.26
CA PRO A 21 6.44 -9.14 14.66
C PRO A 21 6.87 -9.88 15.94
N ILE A 22 8.14 -9.80 16.35
CA ILE A 22 8.70 -10.56 17.47
C ILE A 22 9.12 -9.69 18.65
N ARG A 23 8.94 -8.37 18.57
CA ARG A 23 9.47 -7.40 19.54
C ARG A 23 8.89 -7.55 20.95
N ASN A 24 7.71 -8.15 21.11
CA ASN A 24 7.12 -8.47 22.41
C ASN A 24 7.60 -9.83 22.98
N SER A 25 8.44 -10.57 22.26
CA SER A 25 8.98 -11.86 22.66
C SER A 25 10.49 -11.79 22.80
N LYS A 26 10.97 -11.78 24.06
CA LYS A 26 12.40 -11.78 24.37
C LYS A 26 13.12 -12.96 23.70
N ARG A 27 12.56 -14.16 23.86
CA ARG A 27 13.13 -15.40 23.31
C ARG A 27 13.24 -15.37 21.79
N GLU A 28 12.21 -14.93 21.08
CA GLU A 28 12.25 -14.86 19.62
C GLU A 28 13.20 -13.78 19.13
N THR A 29 13.23 -12.64 19.82
CA THR A 29 14.19 -11.56 19.57
C THR A 29 15.63 -12.08 19.74
N GLU A 30 15.95 -12.74 20.85
CA GLU A 30 17.27 -13.36 21.07
C GLU A 30 17.62 -14.38 19.97
N ALA A 31 16.68 -15.24 19.59
CA ALA A 31 16.89 -16.22 18.53
C ALA A 31 17.19 -15.54 17.17
N TYR A 32 16.48 -14.47 16.84
CA TYR A 32 16.72 -13.67 15.64
C TYR A 32 18.13 -13.07 15.63
N PHE A 33 18.53 -12.41 16.74
CA PHE A 33 19.84 -11.80 16.87
C PHE A 33 20.98 -12.82 16.72
N ASN A 34 20.89 -13.96 17.43
CA ASN A 34 21.90 -15.03 17.36
C ASN A 34 22.00 -15.68 15.99
N ARG A 35 20.92 -15.67 15.21
CA ARG A 35 20.87 -16.25 13.87
C ARG A 35 21.40 -15.30 12.79
N TYR A 36 21.10 -14.01 12.89
CA TYR A 36 21.29 -13.07 11.79
C TYR A 36 22.21 -11.89 12.09
N LEU A 37 22.37 -11.49 13.34
CA LEU A 37 23.03 -10.22 13.70
C LEU A 37 24.34 -10.38 14.47
N PHE A 38 24.73 -11.58 14.91
CA PHE A 38 25.94 -11.84 15.73
C PHE A 38 27.01 -12.68 15.02
N ALA A 39 27.15 -12.54 13.70
CA ALA A 39 28.17 -13.26 12.93
C ALA A 39 29.59 -12.97 13.38
N ASP A 40 29.87 -11.75 13.85
CA ASP A 40 31.14 -11.33 14.44
C ASP A 40 31.47 -12.07 15.73
N ALA A 41 30.51 -12.19 16.66
CA ALA A 41 30.70 -12.98 17.87
C ALA A 41 30.95 -14.47 17.56
N ARG A 42 30.22 -15.01 16.56
CA ARG A 42 30.43 -16.38 16.07
C ARG A 42 31.80 -16.57 15.44
N PHE A 43 32.25 -15.60 14.63
CA PHE A 43 33.58 -15.60 14.01
C PHE A 43 34.68 -15.60 15.07
N CYS A 44 34.59 -14.70 16.06
CA CYS A 44 35.56 -14.62 17.15
C CYS A 44 35.62 -15.92 17.96
N LYS A 45 34.48 -16.51 18.31
CA LYS A 45 34.44 -17.81 19.01
C LYS A 45 35.12 -18.91 18.20
N GLN A 46 34.90 -18.95 16.88
CA GLN A 46 35.51 -19.95 16.01
C GLN A 46 37.03 -19.74 15.91
N ALA A 47 37.47 -18.49 15.72
CA ALA A 47 38.90 -18.13 15.62
C ALA A 47 39.69 -18.32 16.93
N LEU A 48 39.03 -18.32 18.09
CA LEU A 48 39.67 -18.57 19.39
C LEU A 48 39.83 -20.06 19.74
N ASN A 49 39.11 -20.95 19.06
CA ASN A 49 39.20 -22.40 19.31
C ASN A 49 40.35 -23.08 18.52
N ASP A 50 40.86 -22.44 17.48
CA ASP A 50 42.01 -22.89 16.70
C ASP A 50 43.27 -22.17 17.24
N ASP A 51 44.11 -22.90 17.99
CA ASP A 51 45.51 -22.63 18.40
C ASP A 51 45.99 -21.19 18.73
N GLY A 52 45.08 -20.24 18.92
CA GLY A 52 45.37 -18.80 18.99
C GLY A 52 45.78 -18.18 17.65
N SER A 53 45.76 -18.92 16.54
CA SER A 53 46.05 -18.39 15.21
C SER A 53 44.75 -18.14 14.42
N LEU A 54 44.61 -16.93 13.87
CA LEU A 54 43.44 -16.55 13.07
C LEU A 54 43.44 -17.29 11.72
N SER A 55 42.90 -18.51 11.68
CA SER A 55 42.51 -19.16 10.43
C SER A 55 41.19 -18.57 9.92
N SER A 56 41.28 -17.43 9.21
CA SER A 56 40.10 -16.79 8.59
C SER A 56 39.47 -17.59 7.44
N THR A 57 40.10 -18.70 7.04
CA THR A 57 39.85 -19.39 5.77
C THR A 57 38.58 -20.25 5.73
N ASP A 58 38.04 -20.66 6.89
CA ASP A 58 36.91 -21.61 6.95
C ASP A 58 35.60 -21.04 7.51
N PHE A 59 35.58 -19.77 7.94
CA PHE A 59 34.34 -19.16 8.41
C PHE A 59 33.38 -18.91 7.24
N LYS A 60 32.17 -19.46 7.35
CA LYS A 60 31.09 -19.23 6.38
C LYS A 60 29.92 -18.57 7.08
N GLU A 61 29.44 -17.45 6.52
CA GLU A 61 28.16 -16.87 6.91
C GLU A 61 27.01 -17.85 6.63
N ARG A 62 25.99 -17.81 7.49
CA ARG A 62 24.74 -18.52 7.27
C ARG A 62 23.86 -17.74 6.29
N GLU A 63 22.91 -18.42 5.67
CA GLU A 63 21.94 -17.77 4.78
C GLU A 63 21.17 -16.66 5.51
N GLY A 64 21.17 -15.47 4.92
CA GLY A 64 20.51 -14.28 5.46
C GLY A 64 21.23 -13.60 6.63
N GLU A 65 22.35 -14.15 7.11
CA GLU A 65 23.15 -13.57 8.19
C GLU A 65 23.90 -12.33 7.69
N ILE A 66 24.01 -11.31 8.56
CA ILE A 66 24.82 -10.14 8.28
C ILE A 66 26.29 -10.55 8.33
N LYS A 67 27.05 -10.16 7.31
CA LYS A 67 28.49 -10.44 7.21
C LYS A 67 29.21 -9.98 8.47
N TRP A 68 30.07 -10.84 8.99
CA TRP A 68 30.77 -10.62 10.25
C TRP A 68 31.55 -9.28 10.32
N PRO A 69 32.19 -8.75 9.24
CA PRO A 69 32.97 -7.51 9.36
C PRO A 69 32.11 -6.26 9.60
N ILE A 70 30.80 -6.35 9.31
CA ILE A 70 29.87 -5.21 9.39
C ILE A 70 28.79 -5.42 10.47
N ALA A 71 28.73 -6.60 11.09
CA ALA A 71 27.64 -6.98 12.00
C ALA A 71 27.51 -6.00 13.18
N TYR A 72 28.62 -5.66 13.85
CA TYR A 72 28.63 -4.67 14.92
C TYR A 72 28.11 -3.29 14.47
N ILE A 73 28.59 -2.80 13.31
CA ILE A 73 28.14 -1.50 12.78
C ILE A 73 26.65 -1.52 12.52
N VAL A 74 26.12 -2.60 11.93
CA VAL A 74 24.68 -2.72 11.68
C VAL A 74 23.91 -2.74 13.00
N ARG A 75 24.36 -3.48 14.03
CA ARG A 75 23.71 -3.45 15.36
C ARG A 75 23.71 -2.05 15.97
N MET A 76 24.79 -1.29 15.84
CA MET A 76 24.83 0.12 16.29
C MET A 76 23.85 1.01 15.53
N GLN A 77 23.70 0.82 14.22
CA GLN A 77 22.71 1.56 13.44
C GLN A 77 21.27 1.16 13.81
N ILE A 78 21.00 -0.12 14.07
CA ILE A 78 19.71 -0.59 14.60
C ILE A 78 19.43 0.10 15.94
N LEU A 79 20.39 0.05 16.88
CA LEU A 79 20.25 0.69 18.19
C LEU A 79 19.89 2.17 18.08
N ASN A 80 20.57 2.92 17.20
CA ASN A 80 20.28 4.33 16.98
C ASN A 80 18.86 4.59 16.43
N VAL A 81 18.34 3.66 15.62
CA VAL A 81 16.98 3.77 15.05
C VAL A 81 15.92 3.49 16.11
N ILE A 82 16.14 2.49 16.96
CA ILE A 82 15.15 2.02 17.95
C ILE A 82 15.28 2.65 19.34
N ALA A 83 16.32 3.48 19.58
CA ALA A 83 16.65 3.96 20.92
C ALA A 83 15.48 4.64 21.65
N GLY A 84 14.73 5.47 20.91
CA GLY A 84 13.57 6.19 21.44
C GLY A 84 12.26 5.42 21.44
N ASP A 85 12.24 4.19 20.91
CA ASP A 85 11.01 3.39 20.78
C ASP A 85 11.00 2.28 21.84
N ASP A 86 10.08 2.38 22.79
CA ASP A 86 9.95 1.43 23.90
C ASP A 86 9.34 0.09 23.48
N SER A 87 8.74 0.00 22.29
CA SER A 87 8.27 -1.27 21.73
C SER A 87 9.43 -2.22 21.40
N PHE A 88 10.66 -1.70 21.26
CA PHE A 88 11.86 -2.49 20.97
C PHE A 88 12.75 -2.73 22.20
N THR A 89 12.19 -2.72 23.41
CA THR A 89 12.93 -2.87 24.67
C THR A 89 13.90 -4.07 24.67
N PHE A 90 13.45 -5.26 24.25
CA PHE A 90 14.33 -6.43 24.21
C PHE A 90 15.47 -6.29 23.21
N ALA A 91 15.20 -5.82 21.99
CA ALA A 91 16.24 -5.62 20.97
C ALA A 91 17.27 -4.57 21.41
N TYR A 92 16.81 -3.47 22.04
CA TYR A 92 17.67 -2.44 22.60
C TYR A 92 18.62 -3.03 23.64
N ASN A 93 18.10 -3.83 24.58
CA ASN A 93 18.89 -4.41 25.65
C ASN A 93 19.86 -5.50 25.19
N ILE A 94 19.48 -6.33 24.22
CA ILE A 94 20.37 -7.33 23.61
C ILE A 94 21.58 -6.65 22.96
N ILE A 95 21.37 -5.57 22.19
CA ILE A 95 22.48 -4.83 21.58
C ILE A 95 23.33 -4.13 22.66
N GLY A 96 22.69 -3.46 23.62
CA GLY A 96 23.40 -2.71 24.67
C GLY A 96 24.25 -3.60 25.57
N SER A 97 23.72 -4.75 25.98
CA SER A 97 24.41 -5.73 26.82
C SER A 97 25.49 -6.51 26.06
N GLY A 98 25.34 -6.69 24.75
CA GLY A 98 26.17 -7.59 23.96
C GLY A 98 25.85 -9.08 24.20
N ALA A 99 24.76 -9.38 24.91
CA ALA A 99 24.39 -10.75 25.29
C ALA A 99 24.05 -11.59 24.04
N ASN A 100 24.73 -12.73 23.90
CA ASN A 100 24.51 -13.68 22.82
C ASN A 100 24.97 -15.10 23.19
N SER A 101 24.68 -16.08 22.35
CA SER A 101 24.95 -17.50 22.59
C SER A 101 26.41 -17.93 22.37
N TYR A 102 27.25 -17.03 21.83
CA TYR A 102 28.61 -17.35 21.45
C TYR A 102 29.58 -16.92 22.56
N GLU A 103 29.58 -15.64 22.93
CA GLU A 103 30.36 -15.04 24.01
C GLU A 103 29.88 -13.59 24.23
N ASP A 104 29.90 -13.03 25.45
CA ASP A 104 29.54 -11.62 25.67
C ASP A 104 30.45 -10.71 24.83
N PHE A 105 29.93 -10.18 23.73
CA PHE A 105 30.72 -9.55 22.69
C PHE A 105 30.20 -8.14 22.41
N HIS A 106 31.09 -7.15 22.44
CA HIS A 106 30.77 -5.73 22.23
C HIS A 106 29.72 -5.13 23.19
N ARG A 107 29.81 -5.42 24.50
CA ARG A 107 29.01 -4.70 25.51
C ARG A 107 29.26 -3.18 25.41
N ILE A 108 28.18 -2.41 25.31
CA ILE A 108 28.26 -0.95 25.17
C ILE A 108 28.21 -0.32 26.55
N MET A 109 29.36 0.00 27.13
CA MET A 109 29.47 0.51 28.51
C MET A 109 28.66 1.80 28.76
N ALA A 110 28.54 2.67 27.76
CA ALA A 110 27.79 3.92 27.87
C ALA A 110 26.27 3.75 27.63
N CYS A 111 25.81 2.56 27.23
CA CYS A 111 24.40 2.29 26.98
C CYS A 111 23.70 1.95 28.31
N LYS A 112 22.76 2.81 28.72
CA LYS A 112 21.87 2.53 29.84
C LYS A 112 20.74 1.63 29.37
N LEU A 113 20.73 0.37 29.81
CA LEU A 113 19.68 -0.59 29.48
C LEU A 113 18.30 -0.10 29.94
N LYS A 114 17.28 -0.41 29.15
CA LYS A 114 15.87 -0.20 29.50
C LYS A 114 15.47 -1.21 30.59
N GLU A 115 14.52 -0.85 31.43
CA GLU A 115 14.07 -1.71 32.52
C GLU A 115 13.31 -2.93 31.96
N GLU A 116 13.76 -4.13 32.33
CA GLU A 116 13.05 -5.37 32.06
C GLU A 116 12.41 -5.90 33.35
N SER A 117 11.10 -6.11 33.32
CA SER A 117 10.31 -6.67 34.41
C SER A 117 9.28 -7.66 33.87
N LEU A 118 8.53 -8.29 34.77
CA LEU A 118 7.40 -9.15 34.40
C LEU A 118 6.31 -8.42 33.59
N ASN A 119 6.28 -7.07 33.64
CA ASN A 119 5.30 -6.25 32.94
C ASN A 119 5.79 -5.72 31.57
N THR A 120 7.04 -6.01 31.18
CA THR A 120 7.64 -5.46 29.95
C THR A 120 6.87 -5.85 28.70
N VAL A 121 6.36 -7.08 28.61
CA VAL A 121 5.53 -7.52 27.46
C VAL A 121 4.28 -6.66 27.34
N ASN A 122 3.53 -6.49 28.42
CA ASN A 122 2.31 -5.66 28.43
C ASN A 122 2.63 -4.19 28.08
N HIS A 123 3.77 -3.68 28.54
CA HIS A 123 4.20 -2.33 28.20
C HIS A 123 4.49 -2.19 26.70
N ILE A 124 5.23 -3.14 26.11
CA ILE A 124 5.47 -3.17 24.66
C ILE A 124 4.15 -3.23 23.88
N GLU A 125 3.22 -4.09 24.30
CA GLU A 125 1.90 -4.21 23.68
C GLU A 125 1.09 -2.92 23.78
N GLN A 126 1.16 -2.22 24.92
CA GLN A 126 0.53 -0.91 25.08
C GLN A 126 1.14 0.12 24.14
N VAL A 127 2.47 0.20 24.04
CA VAL A 127 3.14 1.10 23.11
C VAL A 127 2.74 0.80 21.65
N CYS A 128 2.61 -0.48 21.29
CA CYS A 128 2.10 -0.87 19.97
C CYS A 128 0.67 -0.37 19.73
N LYS A 129 -0.22 -0.47 20.73
CA LYS A 129 -1.59 0.05 20.66
C LYS A 129 -1.62 1.58 20.49
N GLU A 130 -0.77 2.30 21.22
CA GLU A 130 -0.66 3.76 21.11
C GLU A 130 -0.22 4.18 19.71
N TYR A 131 0.76 3.49 19.11
CA TYR A 131 1.16 3.68 17.72
C TYR A 131 0.13 3.18 16.68
N LYS A 132 -0.92 2.48 17.12
CA LYS A 132 -1.92 1.78 16.28
C LYS A 132 -1.29 0.70 15.38
N GLU A 133 -0.27 0.02 15.91
CA GLU A 133 0.49 -1.06 15.27
C GLU A 133 0.06 -2.46 15.76
N ASP A 134 -0.98 -2.54 16.59
CA ASP A 134 -1.53 -3.77 17.14
C ASP A 134 -2.53 -4.46 16.19
N TYR A 135 -2.09 -4.62 14.94
CA TYR A 135 -2.85 -5.23 13.83
C TYR A 135 -1.98 -6.27 13.07
N PRO A 136 -2.58 -7.25 12.38
CA PRO A 136 -4.01 -7.51 12.30
C PRO A 136 -4.56 -8.13 13.59
N LYS A 137 -5.81 -7.82 13.90
CA LYS A 137 -6.57 -8.49 14.97
C LYS A 137 -7.40 -9.64 14.41
N THR A 138 -7.69 -10.60 15.27
CA THR A 138 -8.46 -11.80 14.95
C THR A 138 -9.94 -11.69 15.28
N ASN A 139 -10.35 -10.69 16.05
CA ASN A 139 -11.75 -10.43 16.39
C ASN A 139 -12.07 -8.93 16.31
N LEU A 140 -13.32 -8.60 16.00
CA LEU A 140 -13.77 -7.20 15.87
C LEU A 140 -13.83 -6.51 17.23
N ALA A 141 -14.21 -7.24 18.28
CA ALA A 141 -14.40 -6.69 19.62
C ALA A 141 -13.15 -5.94 20.13
N ASP A 142 -11.96 -6.48 19.86
CA ASP A 142 -10.69 -5.87 20.25
C ASP A 142 -10.44 -4.50 19.58
N TYR A 143 -10.98 -4.25 18.38
CA TYR A 143 -10.97 -2.91 17.78
C TYR A 143 -11.98 -1.97 18.45
N LEU A 144 -13.12 -2.50 18.87
CA LEU A 144 -14.22 -1.74 19.48
C LEU A 144 -14.03 -1.45 20.98
N LEU A 145 -12.93 -1.92 21.57
CA LEU A 145 -12.47 -1.46 22.88
C LEU A 145 -12.01 0.00 22.84
N ASP A 146 -11.57 0.49 21.68
CA ASP A 146 -11.28 1.90 21.44
C ASP A 146 -12.59 2.68 21.21
N ASP A 147 -12.81 3.74 22.01
CA ASP A 147 -14.06 4.49 22.01
C ASP A 147 -14.35 5.16 20.66
N ALA A 148 -13.34 5.70 19.99
CA ALA A 148 -13.49 6.36 18.69
C ALA A 148 -13.86 5.34 17.61
N ASN A 149 -13.27 4.14 17.64
CA ASN A 149 -13.66 3.04 16.74
C ASN A 149 -15.09 2.58 17.01
N ARG A 150 -15.47 2.44 18.29
CA ARG A 150 -16.80 2.01 18.69
C ARG A 150 -17.87 3.01 18.26
N GLU A 151 -17.61 4.30 18.41
CA GLU A 151 -18.48 5.36 17.93
C GLU A 151 -18.65 5.30 16.41
N PHE A 152 -17.54 5.24 15.66
CA PHE A 152 -17.57 5.12 14.20
C PHE A 152 -18.39 3.90 13.73
N TYR A 153 -18.17 2.74 14.35
CA TYR A 153 -18.90 1.51 14.06
C TYR A 153 -20.40 1.66 14.35
N ASN A 154 -20.78 2.14 15.55
CA ASN A 154 -22.17 2.28 15.95
C ASN A 154 -22.95 3.25 15.05
N ASN A 155 -22.31 4.31 14.57
CA ASN A 155 -22.91 5.30 13.68
C ASN A 155 -23.20 4.75 12.27
N ARG A 156 -22.59 3.63 11.86
CA ARG A 156 -22.69 3.09 10.50
C ARG A 156 -23.28 1.69 10.39
N LYS A 157 -23.16 0.86 11.43
CA LYS A 157 -23.51 -0.58 11.39
C LYS A 157 -24.94 -0.84 10.89
N ASN A 158 -25.91 -0.03 11.33
CA ASN A 158 -27.31 -0.19 10.97
C ASN A 158 -27.60 0.20 9.51
N ASN A 159 -26.80 1.09 8.93
CA ASN A 159 -26.96 1.53 7.55
C ASN A 159 -26.26 0.58 6.58
N LEU A 160 -25.11 0.03 6.97
CA LEU A 160 -24.30 -0.83 6.11
C LEU A 160 -24.76 -2.30 6.13
N LEU A 161 -25.37 -2.75 7.24
CA LEU A 161 -25.89 -4.12 7.40
C LEU A 161 -24.87 -5.21 7.02
N LYS A 162 -23.59 -4.97 7.33
CA LYS A 162 -22.47 -5.90 7.10
C LYS A 162 -22.22 -6.76 8.33
N ASP A 163 -21.72 -7.97 8.10
CA ASP A 163 -21.36 -8.93 9.15
C ASP A 163 -20.04 -8.57 9.85
N GLU A 164 -19.72 -9.36 10.89
CA GLU A 164 -18.51 -9.17 11.70
C GLU A 164 -17.21 -9.33 10.90
N GLU A 165 -17.14 -10.33 10.02
CA GLU A 165 -15.94 -10.62 9.22
C GLU A 165 -15.61 -9.45 8.28
N TRP A 166 -16.63 -8.87 7.64
CA TRP A 166 -16.48 -7.72 6.78
C TRP A 166 -15.96 -6.49 7.55
N TRP A 167 -16.48 -6.24 8.76
CA TRP A 167 -16.02 -5.15 9.61
C TRP A 167 -14.60 -5.37 10.12
N LEU A 168 -14.26 -6.60 10.52
CA LEU A 168 -12.91 -6.97 10.93
C LEU A 168 -11.91 -6.74 9.79
N LEU A 169 -12.26 -7.13 8.57
CA LEU A 169 -11.46 -6.85 7.36
C LEU A 169 -11.28 -5.34 7.16
N ALA A 170 -12.34 -4.55 7.28
CA ALA A 170 -12.29 -3.11 7.12
C ALA A 170 -11.34 -2.46 8.14
N PHE A 171 -11.42 -2.82 9.43
CA PHE A 171 -10.52 -2.30 10.46
C PHE A 171 -9.07 -2.74 10.25
N ASN A 172 -8.83 -4.03 9.98
CA ASN A 172 -7.49 -4.54 9.70
C ASN A 172 -6.82 -3.79 8.54
N LYS A 173 -7.56 -3.55 7.44
CA LYS A 173 -7.06 -2.79 6.30
C LYS A 173 -6.87 -1.31 6.60
N ALA A 174 -7.78 -0.70 7.35
CA ALA A 174 -7.65 0.70 7.74
C ALA A 174 -6.41 0.93 8.62
N TYR A 175 -6.15 0.06 9.61
CA TYR A 175 -4.96 0.13 10.45
C TYR A 175 -3.68 -0.08 9.64
N GLU A 176 -3.66 -1.05 8.72
CA GLU A 176 -2.54 -1.29 7.79
C GLU A 176 -2.23 -0.03 6.95
N ILE A 177 -3.26 0.65 6.43
CA ILE A 177 -3.10 1.87 5.65
C ILE A 177 -2.62 3.01 6.54
N PHE A 178 -3.26 3.19 7.69
CA PHE A 178 -2.94 4.26 8.63
C PHE A 178 -1.48 4.18 9.06
N ASP A 179 -0.99 2.99 9.38
CA ASP A 179 0.40 2.77 9.77
C ASP A 179 1.40 3.19 8.67
N LYS A 180 1.12 2.84 7.41
CA LYS A 180 1.95 3.27 6.28
C LYS A 180 1.86 4.79 6.03
N VAL A 181 0.70 5.38 6.26
CA VAL A 181 0.41 6.79 5.99
C VAL A 181 0.98 7.70 7.06
N ARG A 182 0.83 7.36 8.35
CA ARG A 182 1.30 8.17 9.48
C ARG A 182 2.82 8.41 9.41
N VAL A 183 3.59 7.40 9.03
CA VAL A 183 5.06 7.52 8.89
C VAL A 183 5.48 8.39 7.69
N LYS A 184 4.56 8.65 6.76
CA LYS A 184 4.72 9.53 5.59
C LYS A 184 4.03 10.88 5.74
N ALA A 185 3.32 11.12 6.85
CA ALA A 185 2.60 12.36 7.12
C ALA A 185 3.51 13.61 7.13
N TYR A 186 4.84 13.45 7.21
CA TYR A 186 5.78 14.56 7.02
C TYR A 186 5.61 15.26 5.65
N ASN A 187 5.02 14.57 4.65
CA ASN A 187 4.56 15.13 3.38
C ASN A 187 3.08 14.76 3.12
N PRO A 188 2.13 15.53 3.66
CA PRO A 188 0.69 15.23 3.58
C PRO A 188 0.18 15.08 2.14
N PHE A 189 0.67 15.93 1.22
CA PHE A 189 0.25 15.95 -0.18
C PHE A 189 0.65 14.68 -0.94
N LYS A 190 1.72 14.00 -0.55
CA LYS A 190 2.08 12.69 -1.11
C LYS A 190 1.40 11.54 -0.37
N ALA A 191 1.33 11.64 0.96
CA ALA A 191 0.76 10.58 1.80
C ALA A 191 -0.74 10.35 1.53
N GLN A 192 -1.50 11.40 1.21
CA GLN A 192 -2.93 11.28 0.88
C GLN A 192 -3.22 10.26 -0.24
N TYR A 193 -2.29 10.05 -1.19
CA TYR A 193 -2.51 9.17 -2.33
C TYR A 193 -2.63 7.70 -1.92
N MET A 194 -1.99 7.32 -0.82
CA MET A 194 -2.08 5.96 -0.27
C MET A 194 -3.47 5.66 0.30
N VAL A 195 -4.25 6.70 0.62
CA VAL A 195 -5.63 6.58 1.09
C VAL A 195 -6.62 6.75 -0.07
N LYS A 196 -6.35 7.68 -0.99
CA LYS A 196 -7.25 8.03 -2.09
C LYS A 196 -7.34 7.00 -3.23
N ASN A 197 -6.32 6.17 -3.37
CA ASN A 197 -6.22 5.21 -4.48
C ASN A 197 -6.37 3.76 -4.03
N ILE A 198 -7.06 3.53 -2.91
CA ILE A 198 -7.39 2.16 -2.51
C ILE A 198 -8.34 1.54 -3.54
N PHE A 199 -8.11 0.27 -3.86
CA PHE A 199 -8.95 -0.49 -4.78
C PHE A 199 -9.07 -1.92 -4.25
N PHE A 200 -10.29 -2.27 -3.82
CA PHE A 200 -10.68 -3.58 -3.32
C PHE A 200 -11.85 -4.18 -4.11
N ASN A 201 -12.31 -3.50 -5.17
CA ASN A 201 -13.47 -3.90 -5.97
C ASN A 201 -14.77 -4.00 -5.11
N ASP A 202 -14.83 -3.26 -4.00
CA ASP A 202 -15.99 -3.07 -3.14
C ASP A 202 -15.98 -1.62 -2.65
N LYS A 203 -16.80 -0.78 -3.30
CA LYS A 203 -16.86 0.66 -3.00
C LYS A 203 -17.33 0.95 -1.57
N VAL A 204 -18.18 0.10 -1.01
CA VAL A 204 -18.68 0.26 0.36
C VAL A 204 -17.55 -0.03 1.34
N LEU A 205 -16.75 -1.07 1.07
CA LEU A 205 -15.58 -1.40 1.88
C LEU A 205 -14.52 -0.30 1.77
N GLU A 206 -14.22 0.17 0.56
CA GLU A 206 -13.26 1.24 0.32
C GLU A 206 -13.64 2.53 1.07
N SER A 207 -14.87 3.02 0.88
CA SER A 207 -15.34 4.22 1.58
C SER A 207 -15.39 4.06 3.10
N THR A 208 -15.63 2.85 3.60
CA THR A 208 -15.59 2.54 5.04
C THR A 208 -14.16 2.54 5.58
N ILE A 209 -13.22 1.90 4.87
CA ILE A 209 -11.78 1.93 5.19
C ILE A 209 -11.27 3.37 5.24
N ILE A 210 -11.59 4.20 4.23
CA ILE A 210 -11.20 5.62 4.22
C ILE A 210 -11.78 6.34 5.44
N GLY A 211 -13.04 6.07 5.79
CA GLY A 211 -13.68 6.62 6.97
C GLY A 211 -12.96 6.25 8.28
N ILE A 212 -12.57 4.99 8.43
CA ILE A 212 -11.80 4.53 9.62
C ILE A 212 -10.41 5.18 9.64
N VAL A 213 -9.70 5.24 8.51
CA VAL A 213 -8.38 5.91 8.41
C VAL A 213 -8.49 7.37 8.81
N LYS A 214 -9.53 8.08 8.35
CA LYS A 214 -9.80 9.46 8.77
C LYS A 214 -10.01 9.57 10.27
N ASN A 215 -10.81 8.67 10.85
CA ASN A 215 -11.04 8.62 12.29
C ASN A 215 -9.73 8.40 13.07
N LEU A 216 -8.86 7.53 12.58
CA LEU A 216 -7.54 7.30 13.16
C LEU A 216 -6.64 8.55 13.06
N ILE A 217 -6.61 9.23 11.92
CA ILE A 217 -5.82 10.46 11.74
C ILE A 217 -6.27 11.56 12.71
N ASP A 218 -7.57 11.75 12.89
CA ASP A 218 -8.14 12.82 13.72
C ASP A 218 -7.90 12.57 15.22
N ASN A 219 -7.91 11.31 15.64
CA ASN A 219 -7.77 10.92 17.05
C ASN A 219 -6.33 10.51 17.45
N TYR A 220 -5.39 10.45 16.50
CA TYR A 220 -4.02 10.03 16.79
C TYR A 220 -3.19 11.18 17.38
N THR A 221 -2.74 11.00 18.62
CA THR A 221 -2.01 12.04 19.38
C THR A 221 -0.65 11.57 19.93
N TYR A 222 -0.33 10.28 19.79
CA TYR A 222 0.82 9.68 20.46
C TYR A 222 2.16 10.12 19.85
N GLU A 223 3.04 10.66 20.71
CA GLU A 223 4.39 11.14 20.39
C GLU A 223 4.49 12.11 19.20
N LEU A 224 3.47 12.94 19.02
CA LEU A 224 3.46 13.93 17.96
C LEU A 224 4.01 15.28 18.43
N THR A 225 5.00 15.80 17.71
CA THR A 225 5.35 17.23 17.79
C THR A 225 4.22 18.09 17.24
N GLU A 226 4.15 19.36 17.63
CA GLU A 226 3.17 20.32 17.11
C GLU A 226 3.18 20.41 15.57
N VAL A 227 4.37 20.35 14.96
CA VAL A 227 4.52 20.35 13.50
C VAL A 227 3.95 19.06 12.88
N GLN A 228 4.16 17.91 13.50
CA GLN A 228 3.57 16.65 13.03
C GLN A 228 2.04 16.65 13.17
N ASN A 229 1.51 17.16 14.29
CA ASN A 229 0.06 17.36 14.48
C ASN A 229 -0.55 18.20 13.35
N LYS A 230 0.05 19.37 13.05
CA LYS A 230 -0.40 20.23 11.96
C LYS A 230 -0.38 19.52 10.60
N LYS A 231 0.64 18.69 10.35
CA LYS A 231 0.76 17.94 9.10
C LYS A 231 -0.24 16.79 8.99
N LEU A 232 -0.54 16.07 10.07
CA LEU A 232 -1.61 15.07 10.10
C LEU A 232 -2.97 15.71 9.87
N LYS A 233 -3.22 16.88 10.44
CA LYS A 233 -4.43 17.66 10.14
C LYS A 233 -4.53 18.05 8.66
N MET A 234 -3.44 18.56 8.07
CA MET A 234 -3.41 18.83 6.62
C MET A 234 -3.67 17.57 5.77
N LEU A 235 -3.19 16.40 6.23
CA LEU A 235 -3.47 15.14 5.56
C LEU A 235 -4.95 14.79 5.67
N TYR A 236 -5.56 14.93 6.85
CA TYR A 236 -7.00 14.74 7.05
C TYR A 236 -7.80 15.59 6.08
N ASP A 237 -7.55 16.91 6.05
CA ASP A 237 -8.25 17.85 5.17
C ASP A 237 -8.11 17.42 3.69
N LYS A 238 -6.91 16.99 3.31
CA LYS A 238 -6.64 16.52 1.95
C LYS A 238 -7.39 15.24 1.63
N VAL A 239 -7.47 14.28 2.53
CA VAL A 239 -8.25 13.06 2.34
C VAL A 239 -9.75 13.40 2.27
N ASP A 240 -10.23 14.33 3.09
CA ASP A 240 -11.63 14.76 3.11
C ASP A 240 -12.08 15.45 1.82
N GLU A 241 -11.25 16.33 1.25
CA GLU A 241 -11.47 16.95 -0.06
C GLU A 241 -11.77 15.94 -1.18
N TYR A 242 -11.37 14.68 -1.03
CA TYR A 242 -11.60 13.65 -2.03
C TYR A 242 -13.05 13.15 -2.11
N GLY A 243 -13.82 13.30 -1.03
CA GLY A 243 -15.26 13.03 -1.05
C GLY A 243 -16.07 14.12 -1.76
N ASP A 244 -15.45 15.23 -2.14
CA ASP A 244 -16.09 16.31 -2.88
C ASP A 244 -16.36 15.87 -4.33
N ALA A 245 -17.57 16.14 -4.82
CA ALA A 245 -17.99 15.86 -6.19
C ALA A 245 -17.05 16.43 -7.27
N ARG A 246 -16.30 17.49 -6.94
CA ARG A 246 -15.27 18.04 -7.81
C ARG A 246 -14.12 17.08 -8.06
N PHE A 247 -13.90 16.06 -7.23
CA PHE A 247 -12.84 15.04 -7.38
C PHE A 247 -13.29 13.73 -7.99
N THR A 248 -14.59 13.55 -8.17
CA THR A 248 -15.20 12.36 -8.76
C THR A 248 -15.63 12.56 -10.21
N LYS A 249 -15.25 13.69 -10.84
CA LYS A 249 -15.55 14.01 -12.24
C LYS A 249 -14.30 14.40 -13.04
N ILE A 250 -14.39 14.22 -14.36
CA ILE A 250 -13.45 14.79 -15.32
C ILE A 250 -13.50 16.32 -15.18
N ASP A 251 -12.32 16.96 -15.20
CA ASP A 251 -12.21 18.41 -15.08
C ASP A 251 -12.95 19.10 -16.24
N ASP A 252 -13.71 20.16 -15.94
CA ASP A 252 -14.54 20.87 -16.91
C ASP A 252 -13.70 21.40 -18.09
N THR A 253 -12.43 21.76 -17.84
CA THR A 253 -11.50 22.18 -18.90
C THR A 253 -11.19 21.09 -19.93
N TYR A 254 -11.20 19.83 -19.51
CA TYR A 254 -11.07 18.69 -20.43
C TYR A 254 -12.39 18.41 -21.16
N LEU A 255 -13.52 18.56 -20.48
CA LEU A 255 -14.85 18.33 -21.07
C LEU A 255 -15.14 19.32 -22.21
N GLU A 256 -14.78 20.60 -22.03
CA GLU A 256 -15.01 21.66 -23.03
C GLU A 256 -14.32 21.37 -24.38
N ASN A 257 -13.16 20.72 -24.39
CA ASN A 257 -12.36 20.48 -25.60
C ASN A 257 -12.14 18.98 -25.90
N MET A 258 -12.98 18.11 -25.34
CA MET A 258 -12.70 16.67 -25.23
C MET A 258 -12.50 15.98 -26.59
N LYS A 259 -13.23 16.41 -27.63
CA LYS A 259 -13.16 15.84 -28.98
C LYS A 259 -11.90 16.25 -29.74
N GLU A 260 -11.22 17.31 -29.31
CA GLU A 260 -10.04 17.89 -29.95
C GLU A 260 -8.74 17.57 -29.19
N LEU A 261 -8.84 16.80 -28.10
CA LEU A 261 -7.69 16.45 -27.27
C LEU A 261 -6.68 15.57 -28.03
N ASP A 262 -5.42 16.01 -28.02
CA ASP A 262 -4.28 15.14 -28.34
C ASP A 262 -4.00 14.23 -27.13
N LEU A 263 -4.55 13.02 -27.17
CA LEU A 263 -4.45 12.02 -26.10
C LEU A 263 -3.00 11.70 -25.69
N GLN A 264 -2.02 11.84 -26.60
CA GLN A 264 -0.61 11.60 -26.30
C GLN A 264 0.02 12.70 -25.45
N LYS A 265 -0.54 13.92 -25.48
CA LYS A 265 -0.07 15.07 -24.70
C LYS A 265 -0.82 15.27 -23.40
N VAL A 266 -1.91 14.52 -23.16
CA VAL A 266 -2.66 14.60 -21.91
C VAL A 266 -1.75 14.19 -20.75
N ASN A 267 -1.68 15.04 -19.72
CA ASN A 267 -1.05 14.67 -18.46
C ASN A 267 -1.97 13.72 -17.70
N TRP A 268 -1.88 12.43 -18.01
CA TRP A 268 -2.75 11.39 -17.46
C TRP A 268 -2.71 11.31 -15.93
N MET A 269 -1.58 11.61 -15.31
CA MET A 269 -1.49 11.67 -13.85
C MET A 269 -2.40 12.77 -13.29
N LYS A 270 -2.42 13.96 -13.91
CA LYS A 270 -3.32 15.04 -13.49
C LYS A 270 -4.77 14.73 -13.87
N ALA A 271 -5.02 14.30 -15.11
CA ALA A 271 -6.35 14.06 -15.66
C ALA A 271 -7.13 12.96 -14.91
N THR A 272 -6.43 11.97 -14.37
CA THR A 272 -7.01 10.88 -13.57
C THR A 272 -6.91 11.11 -12.06
N ARG A 273 -6.46 12.30 -11.63
CA ARG A 273 -6.25 12.64 -10.21
C ARG A 273 -5.37 11.61 -9.49
N LEU A 274 -4.24 11.33 -10.12
CA LEU A 274 -3.21 10.36 -9.72
C LEU A 274 -3.68 8.92 -9.79
N PHE A 275 -4.24 8.54 -10.93
CA PHE A 275 -4.69 7.19 -11.22
C PHE A 275 -5.80 6.70 -10.29
N ASN A 276 -6.69 7.60 -9.89
CA ASN A 276 -7.92 7.15 -9.24
C ASN A 276 -8.74 6.34 -10.24
N TYR A 277 -9.09 5.12 -9.86
CA TYR A 277 -9.72 4.16 -10.75
C TYR A 277 -11.10 4.62 -11.25
N GLU A 278 -11.84 5.41 -10.48
CA GLU A 278 -13.13 5.96 -10.93
C GLU A 278 -12.93 7.00 -12.01
N ASN A 279 -11.96 7.90 -11.86
CA ASN A 279 -11.63 8.87 -12.90
C ASN A 279 -11.10 8.16 -14.16
N ILE A 280 -10.28 7.12 -14.00
CA ILE A 280 -9.83 6.30 -15.14
C ILE A 280 -11.03 5.67 -15.86
N TYR A 281 -11.98 5.11 -15.10
CA TYR A 281 -13.20 4.54 -15.66
C TYR A 281 -13.98 5.59 -16.45
N LEU A 282 -14.22 6.78 -15.87
CA LEU A 282 -14.92 7.87 -16.55
C LEU A 282 -14.26 8.26 -17.88
N TRP A 283 -12.93 8.38 -17.91
CA TRP A 283 -12.18 8.67 -19.14
C TRP A 283 -12.33 7.55 -20.17
N ALA A 284 -12.20 6.29 -19.74
CA ALA A 284 -12.25 5.13 -20.62
C ALA A 284 -13.66 4.82 -21.15
N THR A 285 -14.72 5.27 -20.48
CA THR A 285 -16.12 5.03 -20.89
C THR A 285 -16.81 6.28 -21.43
N HIS A 286 -16.11 7.40 -21.61
CA HIS A 286 -16.73 8.63 -22.05
C HIS A 286 -17.28 8.53 -23.47
N GLU A 287 -18.51 9.00 -23.68
CA GLU A 287 -19.22 8.92 -24.97
C GLU A 287 -18.53 9.68 -26.11
N ALA A 288 -17.78 10.72 -25.78
CA ALA A 288 -17.03 11.54 -26.75
C ALA A 288 -15.94 10.76 -27.51
N PHE A 289 -15.51 9.60 -27.01
CA PHE A 289 -14.48 8.76 -27.62
C PHE A 289 -15.06 7.52 -28.28
N ASN A 290 -14.56 7.19 -29.46
CA ASN A 290 -14.83 5.90 -30.10
C ASN A 290 -14.04 4.77 -29.41
N LEU A 291 -14.29 3.52 -29.79
CA LEU A 291 -13.68 2.37 -29.14
C LEU A 291 -12.14 2.36 -29.22
N GLU A 292 -11.57 2.68 -30.38
CA GLU A 292 -10.12 2.72 -30.57
C GLU A 292 -9.48 3.78 -29.65
N GLN A 293 -10.09 4.95 -29.56
CA GLN A 293 -9.68 6.01 -28.65
C GLN A 293 -9.79 5.57 -27.19
N ARG A 294 -10.88 4.91 -26.78
CA ARG A 294 -11.06 4.39 -25.41
C ARG A 294 -9.99 3.35 -25.05
N MET A 295 -9.67 2.44 -25.97
CA MET A 295 -8.61 1.44 -25.77
C MET A 295 -7.23 2.11 -25.67
N ASN A 296 -6.93 3.07 -26.54
CA ASN A 296 -5.69 3.85 -26.49
C ASN A 296 -5.58 4.65 -25.18
N ILE A 297 -6.67 5.24 -24.68
CA ILE A 297 -6.70 5.92 -23.38
C ILE A 297 -6.29 4.96 -22.25
N ILE A 298 -6.87 3.75 -22.22
CA ILE A 298 -6.52 2.74 -21.22
C ILE A 298 -5.02 2.42 -21.27
N GLU A 299 -4.47 2.17 -22.47
CA GLU A 299 -3.05 1.87 -22.66
C GLU A 299 -2.13 3.02 -22.20
N LEU A 300 -2.48 4.27 -22.54
CA LEU A 300 -1.70 5.44 -22.16
C LEU A 300 -1.69 5.68 -20.65
N ILE A 301 -2.84 5.52 -20.01
CA ILE A 301 -2.96 5.62 -18.55
C ILE A 301 -2.19 4.49 -17.86
N GLU A 302 -2.37 3.24 -18.29
CA GLU A 302 -1.70 2.07 -17.71
C GLU A 302 -0.17 2.18 -17.84
N LYS A 303 0.33 2.54 -19.02
CA LYS A 303 1.76 2.79 -19.25
C LYS A 303 2.30 3.89 -18.35
N ARG A 304 1.55 4.98 -18.16
CA ARG A 304 1.96 6.06 -17.26
C ARG A 304 1.95 5.62 -15.80
N TYR A 305 0.91 4.90 -15.37
CA TYR A 305 0.80 4.36 -14.01
C TYR A 305 1.99 3.44 -13.66
N ILE A 306 2.35 2.50 -14.55
CA ILE A 306 3.48 1.58 -14.33
C ILE A 306 4.79 2.34 -14.13
N ASN A 307 5.04 3.38 -14.94
CA ASN A 307 6.23 4.22 -14.81
C ASN A 307 6.27 5.00 -13.49
N GLU A 308 5.14 5.55 -13.07
CA GLU A 308 5.02 6.25 -11.79
C GLU A 308 5.17 5.29 -10.60
N LYS A 309 4.55 4.11 -10.64
CA LYS A 309 4.68 3.06 -9.62
C LYS A 309 6.13 2.60 -9.46
N LYS A 310 6.88 2.45 -10.56
CA LYS A 310 8.31 2.11 -10.52
C LYS A 310 9.16 3.21 -9.87
N THR A 311 8.80 4.47 -10.10
CA THR A 311 9.54 5.64 -9.58
C THR A 311 9.18 5.96 -8.12
N HIS A 312 7.93 5.71 -7.74
CA HIS A 312 7.33 6.03 -6.44
C HIS A 312 6.58 4.83 -5.83
N PRO A 313 7.26 3.68 -5.62
CA PRO A 313 6.62 2.45 -5.13
C PRO A 313 6.08 2.57 -3.71
N ASP A 314 6.55 3.57 -2.96
CA ASP A 314 6.16 3.84 -1.60
C ASP A 314 4.87 4.68 -1.48
N ILE A 315 4.35 5.18 -2.61
CA ILE A 315 3.12 5.96 -2.71
C ILE A 315 2.03 5.14 -3.42
N PHE A 316 2.38 4.51 -4.53
CA PHE A 316 1.47 3.66 -5.32
C PHE A 316 1.46 2.23 -4.78
N ILE A 317 0.92 2.07 -3.57
CA ILE A 317 0.94 0.79 -2.83
C ILE A 317 -0.13 -0.22 -3.31
N TYR A 318 -1.15 0.24 -4.03
CA TYR A 318 -2.19 -0.61 -4.59
C TYR A 318 -1.90 -0.97 -6.03
N ASP A 319 -2.20 -2.22 -6.38
CA ASP A 319 -2.03 -2.74 -7.72
C ASP A 319 -3.31 -2.59 -8.55
N LEU A 320 -3.25 -1.80 -9.61
CA LEU A 320 -4.36 -1.59 -10.52
C LEU A 320 -4.35 -2.55 -11.71
N ASP A 321 -3.40 -3.50 -11.78
CA ASP A 321 -3.30 -4.46 -12.88
C ASP A 321 -4.62 -5.21 -13.14
N GLN A 322 -5.30 -5.67 -12.08
CA GLN A 322 -6.59 -6.35 -12.20
C GLN A 322 -7.70 -5.40 -12.69
N PHE A 323 -7.68 -4.14 -12.23
CA PHE A 323 -8.61 -3.12 -12.70
C PHE A 323 -8.44 -2.86 -14.20
N PHE A 324 -7.21 -2.62 -14.67
CA PHE A 324 -6.95 -2.39 -16.10
C PHE A 324 -7.36 -3.59 -16.96
N ARG A 325 -7.06 -4.81 -16.53
CA ARG A 325 -7.51 -6.04 -17.23
C ARG A 325 -9.04 -6.11 -17.33
N SER A 326 -9.73 -5.83 -16.22
CA SER A 326 -11.19 -5.86 -16.17
C SER A 326 -11.81 -4.77 -17.04
N LEU A 327 -11.23 -3.58 -17.03
CA LEU A 327 -11.65 -2.43 -17.84
C LEU A 327 -11.50 -2.72 -19.33
N ARG A 328 -10.35 -3.26 -19.77
CA ARG A 328 -10.13 -3.69 -21.17
C ARG A 328 -11.16 -4.74 -21.59
N LYS A 329 -11.44 -5.72 -20.72
CA LYS A 329 -12.45 -6.75 -21.00
C LYS A 329 -13.84 -6.14 -21.15
N ALA A 330 -14.25 -5.23 -20.27
CA ALA A 330 -15.54 -4.55 -20.36
C ALA A 330 -15.71 -3.79 -21.68
N MET A 331 -14.68 -3.05 -22.11
CA MET A 331 -14.70 -2.35 -23.40
C MET A 331 -14.72 -3.30 -24.60
N SER A 332 -14.11 -4.47 -24.46
CA SER A 332 -14.10 -5.51 -25.51
C SER A 332 -15.40 -6.30 -25.61
N VAL A 333 -16.17 -6.43 -24.52
CA VAL A 333 -17.45 -7.18 -24.47
C VAL A 333 -18.61 -6.34 -25.01
N ASN A 334 -18.62 -5.03 -24.76
CA ASN A 334 -19.57 -4.12 -25.41
C ASN A 334 -19.46 -4.19 -26.95
N ASN A 335 -18.27 -4.56 -27.45
CA ASN A 335 -18.01 -4.80 -28.86
C ASN A 335 -18.82 -5.97 -29.45
N VAL A 336 -19.05 -7.04 -28.68
CA VAL A 336 -19.80 -8.22 -29.18
C VAL A 336 -21.28 -7.88 -29.29
N ALA A 337 -21.86 -7.24 -28.26
CA ALA A 337 -23.26 -6.85 -28.26
C ALA A 337 -23.59 -5.79 -29.33
N GLU A 338 -22.74 -4.77 -29.50
CA GLU A 338 -22.92 -3.76 -30.57
C GLU A 338 -22.67 -4.33 -31.97
N SER A 339 -21.73 -5.28 -32.12
CA SER A 339 -21.48 -5.94 -33.41
C SER A 339 -22.59 -6.91 -33.81
N ASP A 340 -23.21 -7.62 -32.86
CA ASP A 340 -24.29 -8.57 -33.13
C ASP A 340 -25.58 -7.84 -33.53
N GLU A 341 -25.89 -6.70 -32.90
CA GLU A 341 -27.02 -5.84 -33.29
C GLU A 341 -26.76 -5.16 -34.64
N ALA A 342 -25.55 -4.65 -34.89
CA ALA A 342 -25.20 -4.06 -36.19
C ALA A 342 -25.18 -5.09 -37.32
N ASN A 343 -24.67 -6.30 -37.09
CA ASN A 343 -24.65 -7.39 -38.07
C ASN A 343 -26.06 -7.94 -38.34
N SER A 344 -26.92 -8.02 -37.32
CA SER A 344 -28.34 -8.36 -37.45
C SER A 344 -29.09 -7.32 -38.30
N TYR A 345 -28.87 -6.03 -38.03
CA TYR A 345 -29.49 -4.94 -38.78
C TYR A 345 -29.03 -4.89 -40.23
N ILE A 346 -27.71 -5.02 -40.49
CA ILE A 346 -27.13 -5.11 -41.84
C ILE A 346 -27.63 -6.35 -42.59
N GLY A 347 -27.78 -7.48 -41.90
CA GLY A 347 -28.36 -8.70 -42.46
C GLY A 347 -29.81 -8.50 -42.93
N SER A 348 -30.64 -7.84 -42.12
CA SER A 348 -32.03 -7.53 -42.50
C SER A 348 -32.14 -6.53 -43.66
N LEU A 349 -31.25 -5.52 -43.69
CA LEU A 349 -31.21 -4.54 -44.77
C LEU A 349 -30.82 -5.16 -46.10
N ASN A 350 -29.82 -6.05 -46.11
CA ASN A 350 -29.39 -6.75 -47.32
C ASN A 350 -30.47 -7.72 -47.84
N ALA A 351 -31.22 -8.37 -46.96
CA ALA A 351 -32.37 -9.20 -47.34
C ALA A 351 -33.46 -8.37 -48.03
N SER A 352 -33.81 -7.20 -47.47
CA SER A 352 -34.82 -6.31 -48.05
C SER A 352 -34.38 -5.68 -49.39
N ILE A 353 -33.08 -5.36 -49.53
CA ILE A 353 -32.52 -4.87 -50.80
C ILE A 353 -32.57 -5.94 -51.88
N ASN A 354 -32.25 -7.19 -51.55
CA ASN A 354 -32.32 -8.30 -52.51
C ASN A 354 -33.75 -8.57 -52.99
N GLU A 355 -34.73 -8.53 -52.07
CA GLU A 355 -36.15 -8.71 -52.40
C GLU A 355 -36.64 -7.62 -53.37
N LYS A 356 -36.35 -6.34 -53.07
CA LYS A 356 -36.69 -5.22 -53.96
C LYS A 356 -35.95 -5.27 -55.30
N THR A 357 -34.72 -5.75 -55.31
CA THR A 357 -33.94 -5.90 -56.55
C THR A 357 -34.58 -6.95 -57.46
N GLU A 358 -35.14 -8.02 -56.88
CA GLU A 358 -35.80 -9.06 -57.64
C GLU A 358 -37.19 -8.66 -58.13
N GLU A 359 -37.95 -7.90 -57.33
CA GLU A 359 -39.18 -7.24 -57.79
C GLU A 359 -38.92 -6.30 -58.98
N ILE A 360 -37.84 -5.50 -58.93
CA ILE A 360 -37.45 -4.62 -60.04
C ILE A 360 -37.10 -5.42 -61.30
N LYS A 361 -36.44 -6.57 -61.18
CA LYS A 361 -36.15 -7.44 -62.34
C LYS A 361 -37.43 -8.05 -62.94
N GLN A 362 -38.37 -8.46 -62.09
CA GLN A 362 -39.67 -8.98 -62.53
C GLN A 362 -40.51 -7.91 -63.23
N LEU A 363 -40.48 -6.67 -62.72
CA LEU A 363 -41.15 -5.54 -63.37
C LEU A 363 -40.53 -5.21 -64.73
N LYS A 364 -39.19 -5.19 -64.84
CA LYS A 364 -38.48 -4.93 -66.10
C LYS A 364 -38.67 -6.03 -67.16
N THR A 365 -38.93 -7.27 -66.75
CA THR A 365 -39.24 -8.37 -67.68
C THR A 365 -40.70 -8.35 -68.15
N ASN A 366 -41.61 -7.76 -67.36
CA ASN A 366 -43.01 -7.58 -67.73
C ASN A 366 -43.29 -6.33 -68.59
N THR A 367 -42.41 -5.33 -68.61
CA THR A 367 -42.55 -4.14 -69.49
C THR A 367 -42.04 -4.36 -70.93
N ASN A 368 -41.34 -5.48 -71.20
CA ASN A 368 -40.78 -5.82 -72.52
C ASN A 368 -41.55 -6.94 -73.25
N ARG A 369 -42.79 -7.21 -72.84
CA ARG A 369 -43.79 -8.03 -73.56
C ARG A 369 -44.96 -7.14 -73.92
#